data_AF-A0A9X2L6S8-F1
#
_entry.id   AF-A0A9X2L6S8-F1
#
_cell.length_a   1.000
_cell.length_b   1.000
_cell.length_c   1.000
_cell.angle_alpha   90.00
_cell.angle_beta   90.00
_cell.angle_gamma   90.00
#
_symmetry.space_group_name_H-M   'P 1'
#
loop_
_entity.id
_entity.type
_entity.pdbx_description
1 polymer ?
#
loop_
_entity_poly.entity_id
_entity_poly.type
_entity_poly.pdbx_seq_one_letter_code
_entity_poly.pdbx_strand_id
1 'polypeptide(L)'
;MRRQLVLLSSAALLAACSSGPLSDRNAPDEFAVITKPPLTVPPDYALEPPRPGETRPEELSTTQRTQQLLLGDQSSEPPSNGELALVSAVGALDVDPSIRAILAAENGGRAEKSDSLTTRLLFWDFNGDEIDDSRAPLVVDNREEWLEGRRNSIRSVVGEGNAVTIATDDRGILRLPGVK
;
A
#
# COMPACT_ATOMS: atom_id res chain seq x y z
N MET A 1 59.65 -5.15 -1.57
CA MET A 1 58.35 -4.67 -2.09
C MET A 1 57.29 -5.78 -2.18
N ARG A 2 57.59 -6.97 -2.74
CA ARG A 2 56.62 -8.10 -2.81
C ARG A 2 56.04 -8.57 -1.46
N ARG A 3 56.85 -8.63 -0.40
CA ARG A 3 56.39 -9.00 0.95
C ARG A 3 55.41 -8.00 1.58
N GLN A 4 55.57 -6.70 1.27
CA GLN A 4 54.68 -5.66 1.79
C GLN A 4 53.32 -5.67 1.08
N LEU A 5 53.29 -6.05 -0.19
CA LEU A 5 52.06 -6.21 -0.98
C LEU A 5 51.17 -7.36 -0.47
N VAL A 6 51.79 -8.46 -0.02
CA VAL A 6 51.07 -9.62 0.55
C VAL A 6 50.47 -9.30 1.93
N LEU A 7 51.18 -8.52 2.76
CA LEU A 7 50.68 -8.09 4.07
C LEU A 7 49.50 -7.13 3.94
N LEU A 8 49.54 -6.22 2.95
CA LEU A 8 48.46 -5.25 2.72
C LEU A 8 47.19 -5.92 2.17
N SER A 9 47.32 -6.95 1.33
CA SER A 9 46.17 -7.69 0.80
C SER A 9 45.46 -8.52 1.86
N SER A 10 46.19 -9.12 2.80
CA SER A 10 45.58 -9.87 3.91
C SER A 10 44.83 -8.95 4.88
N ALA A 11 45.32 -7.74 5.13
CA ALA A 11 44.61 -6.78 5.99
C ALA A 11 43.28 -6.32 5.37
N ALA A 12 43.22 -6.16 4.04
CA ALA A 12 41.99 -5.77 3.34
C ALA A 12 40.88 -6.84 3.39
N LEU A 13 41.25 -8.12 3.41
CA LEU A 13 40.29 -9.24 3.46
C LEU A 13 39.62 -9.39 4.85
N LEU A 14 40.30 -9.00 5.94
CA LEU A 14 39.73 -9.08 7.29
C LEU A 14 38.75 -7.94 7.61
N ALA A 15 38.88 -6.79 6.94
CA ALA A 15 38.00 -5.64 7.15
C ALA A 15 36.59 -5.81 6.56
N ALA A 16 36.38 -6.82 5.70
CA ALA A 16 35.09 -7.08 5.05
C ALA A 16 34.12 -7.93 5.90
N CYS A 17 34.56 -8.53 7.01
CA CYS A 17 33.74 -9.41 7.85
C CYS A 17 33.12 -8.72 9.08
N SER A 18 33.31 -7.42 9.30
CA SER A 18 32.83 -6.73 10.51
C SER A 18 31.45 -6.06 10.40
N SER A 19 30.75 -6.21 9.27
CA SER A 19 29.44 -5.58 9.04
C SER A 19 28.42 -6.58 8.50
N GLY A 20 28.05 -7.56 9.33
CA GLY A 20 26.83 -8.34 9.14
C GLY A 20 25.70 -7.73 9.97
N PRO A 21 24.46 -7.59 9.45
CA PRO A 21 23.34 -7.01 10.19
C PRO A 21 22.89 -7.97 11.29
N LEU A 22 23.54 -7.92 12.45
CA LEU A 22 23.13 -8.65 13.65
C LEU A 22 21.97 -7.97 14.40
N SER A 23 21.49 -6.84 13.87
CA SER A 23 20.45 -6.00 14.48
C SER A 23 19.07 -6.16 13.83
N ASP A 24 18.90 -7.04 12.85
CA ASP A 24 17.60 -7.30 12.21
C ASP A 24 16.85 -8.43 12.92
N ARG A 25 16.89 -8.40 14.26
CA ARG A 25 16.02 -9.24 15.06
C ARG A 25 14.68 -8.51 15.15
N ASN A 26 13.69 -8.97 14.39
CA ASN A 26 12.29 -8.71 14.67
C ASN A 26 11.95 -9.35 16.03
N ALA A 27 12.32 -8.68 17.12
CA ALA A 27 11.88 -9.05 18.44
C ALA A 27 10.35 -8.88 18.47
N PRO A 28 9.60 -9.88 18.99
CA PRO A 28 8.16 -9.75 19.14
C PRO A 28 7.84 -8.54 20.01
N ASP A 29 6.88 -7.73 19.59
CA ASP A 29 6.46 -6.51 20.28
C ASP A 29 5.94 -6.86 21.69
N GLU A 30 6.71 -6.50 22.72
CA GLU A 30 6.33 -6.74 24.11
C GLU A 30 5.11 -5.92 24.58
N PHE A 31 4.66 -4.94 23.79
CA PHE A 31 3.50 -4.11 24.07
C PHE A 31 2.26 -4.49 23.24
N ALA A 32 2.35 -5.54 22.40
CA ALA A 32 1.20 -5.99 21.63
C ALA A 32 0.10 -6.57 22.56
N VAL A 33 -1.00 -5.83 22.69
CA VAL A 33 -2.16 -6.28 23.48
C VAL A 33 -3.03 -7.19 22.61
N ILE A 34 -3.09 -8.47 22.95
CA ILE A 34 -4.01 -9.43 22.34
C ILE A 34 -5.31 -9.44 23.14
N THR A 35 -6.43 -9.16 22.47
CA THR A 35 -7.76 -9.28 23.08
C THR A 35 -8.20 -10.73 23.13
N LYS A 36 -8.28 -11.30 24.33
CA LYS A 36 -8.86 -12.63 24.54
C LYS A 36 -10.39 -12.55 24.45
N PRO A 37 -11.07 -13.53 23.86
CA PRO A 37 -12.53 -13.60 23.91
C PRO A 37 -13.00 -13.71 25.36
N PRO A 38 -14.18 -13.17 25.71
CA PRO A 38 -14.73 -13.30 27.05
C PRO A 38 -14.94 -14.78 27.40
N LEU A 39 -14.52 -15.17 28.61
CA LEU A 39 -14.70 -16.53 29.11
C LEU A 39 -16.15 -16.72 29.54
N THR A 40 -16.99 -17.20 28.62
CA THR A 40 -18.34 -17.67 28.95
C THR A 40 -18.27 -19.14 29.30
N VAL A 41 -18.76 -19.50 30.48
CA VAL A 41 -18.87 -20.90 30.88
C VAL A 41 -19.96 -21.56 30.03
N PRO A 42 -19.63 -22.57 29.20
CA PRO A 42 -20.63 -23.27 28.41
C PRO A 42 -21.64 -23.98 29.34
N PRO A 43 -22.91 -24.11 28.93
CA PRO A 43 -23.93 -24.81 29.71
C PRO A 43 -23.62 -26.29 29.93
N ASP A 44 -22.78 -26.89 29.07
CA ASP A 44 -22.32 -28.28 29.19
C ASP A 44 -20.80 -28.35 29.46
N TYR A 45 -20.44 -28.95 30.59
CA TYR A 45 -19.05 -29.18 31.04
C TYR A 45 -18.45 -30.49 30.50
N ALA A 46 -19.19 -31.21 29.66
CA ALA A 46 -18.77 -32.50 29.08
C ALA A 46 -17.84 -32.30 27.87
N LEU A 47 -16.78 -31.50 28.04
CA LEU A 47 -15.74 -31.39 27.02
C LEU A 47 -14.84 -32.63 27.10
N GLU A 48 -14.86 -33.44 26.05
CA GLU A 48 -13.93 -34.54 25.88
C GLU A 48 -12.51 -33.94 25.77
N PRO A 49 -11.53 -34.40 26.58
CA PRO A 49 -10.16 -33.93 26.46
C PRO A 49 -9.67 -34.13 25.01
N PRO A 50 -9.01 -33.13 24.39
CA PRO A 50 -8.51 -33.29 23.04
C PRO A 50 -7.54 -34.47 23.02
N ARG A 51 -7.64 -35.29 21.97
CA ARG A 51 -6.80 -36.47 21.84
C ARG A 51 -5.33 -36.04 21.82
N PRO A 52 -4.43 -36.75 22.52
CA PRO A 52 -3.00 -36.45 22.45
C PRO A 52 -2.52 -36.40 20.99
N GLY A 53 -2.05 -35.23 20.54
CA GLY A 53 -1.56 -35.01 19.17
C GLY A 53 -2.49 -34.25 18.23
N GLU A 54 -3.70 -33.88 18.66
CA GLU A 54 -4.60 -33.03 17.86
C GLU A 54 -4.14 -31.57 17.89
N THR A 55 -4.15 -30.91 16.74
CA THR A 55 -3.75 -29.50 16.61
C THR A 55 -4.65 -28.64 17.48
N ARG A 56 -4.08 -27.90 18.43
CA ARG A 56 -4.87 -26.89 19.16
C ARG A 56 -5.32 -25.82 18.17
N PRO A 57 -6.53 -25.27 18.34
CA PRO A 57 -6.83 -23.96 17.78
C PRO A 57 -5.83 -22.97 18.38
N GLU A 58 -4.79 -22.62 17.61
CA GLU A 58 -3.82 -21.61 18.01
C GLU A 58 -4.54 -20.26 18.10
N GLU A 59 -4.23 -19.48 19.14
CA GLU A 59 -4.75 -18.12 19.24
C GLU A 59 -4.12 -17.28 18.12
N LEU A 60 -4.87 -17.07 17.04
CA LEU A 60 -4.45 -16.20 15.94
C LEU A 60 -4.18 -14.78 16.47
N SER A 61 -3.06 -14.19 16.07
CA SER A 61 -2.84 -12.75 16.29
C SER A 61 -3.97 -11.94 15.66
N THR A 62 -4.22 -10.73 16.17
CA THR A 62 -5.25 -9.81 15.65
C THR A 62 -5.08 -9.60 14.14
N THR A 63 -3.85 -9.43 13.68
CA THR A 63 -3.51 -9.28 12.25
C THR A 63 -3.92 -10.51 11.43
N GLN A 64 -3.59 -11.72 11.89
CA GLN A 64 -3.98 -12.96 11.20
C GLN A 64 -5.50 -13.14 11.16
N ARG A 65 -6.21 -12.79 12.26
CA ARG A 65 -7.67 -12.85 12.32
C ARG A 65 -8.33 -11.86 11.37
N THR A 66 -7.83 -10.62 11.30
CA THR A 66 -8.31 -9.61 10.35
C THR A 66 -8.07 -10.06 8.92
N GLN A 67 -6.90 -10.63 8.62
CA GLN A 67 -6.58 -11.16 7.31
C GLN A 67 -7.55 -12.28 6.91
N GLN A 68 -7.83 -13.24 7.81
CA GLN A 68 -8.81 -14.31 7.55
C GLN A 68 -10.23 -13.78 7.34
N LEU A 69 -10.63 -12.71 8.03
CA LEU A 69 -11.93 -12.08 7.80
C LEU A 69 -12.02 -11.35 6.46
N LEU A 70 -10.94 -10.70 6.03
CA LEU A 70 -10.91 -9.93 4.78
C LEU A 70 -10.74 -10.80 3.54
N LEU A 71 -9.87 -11.81 3.61
CA LEU A 71 -9.54 -12.67 2.49
C LEU A 71 -10.35 -13.97 2.50
N GLY A 72 -11.04 -14.28 3.60
CA GLY A 72 -11.64 -15.58 3.83
C GLY A 72 -10.65 -16.59 4.40
N ASP A 73 -11.16 -17.74 4.79
CA ASP A 73 -10.35 -18.84 5.26
C ASP A 73 -9.58 -19.48 4.10
N GLN A 74 -8.26 -19.44 4.14
CA GLN A 74 -7.40 -20.08 3.14
C GLN A 74 -7.46 -21.62 3.22
N SER A 75 -8.03 -22.16 4.29
CA SER A 75 -8.35 -23.60 4.41
C SER A 75 -9.75 -23.95 3.88
N SER A 76 -10.41 -23.01 3.18
CA SER A 76 -11.67 -23.27 2.50
C SER A 76 -11.54 -24.46 1.53
N GLU A 77 -12.63 -25.22 1.47
CA GLU A 77 -12.80 -26.42 0.69
C GLU A 77 -12.26 -26.23 -0.75
N PRO A 78 -11.58 -27.23 -1.34
CA PRO A 78 -11.00 -27.09 -2.67
C PRO A 78 -12.06 -26.61 -3.68
N PRO A 79 -11.70 -25.69 -4.59
CA PRO A 79 -12.66 -25.08 -5.51
C PRO A 79 -13.40 -26.16 -6.31
N SER A 80 -14.69 -25.93 -6.53
CA SER A 80 -15.52 -26.86 -7.30
C SER A 80 -15.02 -26.95 -8.75
N ASN A 81 -15.35 -28.04 -9.43
CA ASN A 81 -14.98 -28.23 -10.84
C ASN A 81 -15.53 -27.10 -11.75
N GLY A 82 -16.69 -26.51 -11.39
CA GLY A 82 -17.26 -25.37 -12.11
C GLY A 82 -16.47 -24.07 -11.92
N GLU A 83 -15.99 -23.81 -10.70
CA GLU A 83 -15.12 -22.66 -10.41
C GLU A 83 -13.77 -22.80 -11.11
N LEU A 84 -13.16 -23.99 -11.09
CA LEU A 84 -11.94 -24.28 -11.83
C LEU A 84 -12.11 -24.06 -13.34
N ALA A 85 -13.25 -24.47 -13.91
CA ALA A 85 -13.56 -24.21 -15.32
C ALA A 85 -13.69 -22.71 -15.63
N LEU A 86 -14.28 -21.93 -14.72
CA LEU A 86 -14.38 -20.49 -14.88
C LEU A 86 -13.02 -19.80 -14.74
N VAL A 87 -12.24 -20.15 -13.72
CA VAL A 87 -10.91 -19.58 -13.44
C VAL A 87 -9.93 -19.89 -14.59
N SER A 88 -10.00 -21.09 -15.16
CA SER A 88 -9.22 -21.44 -16.35
C SER A 88 -9.70 -20.69 -17.61
N ALA A 89 -11.01 -20.53 -17.80
CA ALA A 89 -11.56 -19.78 -18.94
C ALA A 89 -11.18 -18.29 -18.93
N VAL A 90 -11.06 -17.68 -17.74
CA VAL A 90 -10.61 -16.28 -17.60
C VAL A 90 -9.08 -16.13 -17.56
N GLY A 91 -8.33 -17.23 -17.66
CA GLY A 91 -6.87 -17.22 -17.67
C GLY A 91 -6.22 -16.83 -16.33
N ALA A 92 -6.96 -16.92 -15.22
CA ALA A 92 -6.47 -16.47 -13.91
C ALA A 92 -5.43 -17.43 -13.27
N LEU A 93 -5.19 -18.61 -13.87
CA LEU A 93 -4.21 -19.58 -13.40
C LEU A 93 -2.74 -19.21 -13.72
N ASP A 94 -2.53 -18.31 -14.68
CA ASP A 94 -1.19 -17.93 -15.19
C ASP A 94 -0.77 -16.51 -14.75
N VAL A 95 -1.34 -16.00 -13.65
CA VAL A 95 -1.05 -14.65 -13.17
C VAL A 95 0.23 -14.64 -12.35
N ASP A 96 1.15 -13.73 -12.68
CA ASP A 96 2.37 -13.48 -11.90
C ASP A 96 2.01 -12.99 -10.47
N PRO A 97 2.39 -13.72 -9.41
CA PRO A 97 2.11 -13.32 -8.02
C PRO A 97 2.73 -11.96 -7.64
N SER A 98 3.78 -11.55 -8.34
CA SER A 98 4.51 -10.31 -8.12
C SER A 98 3.96 -9.13 -8.92
N ILE A 99 2.87 -9.29 -9.70
CA ILE A 99 2.33 -8.23 -10.56
C ILE A 99 2.02 -6.93 -9.82
N ARG A 100 1.60 -6.99 -8.54
CA ARG A 100 1.37 -5.79 -7.71
C ARG A 100 2.66 -5.06 -7.38
N ALA A 101 3.75 -5.78 -7.14
CA ALA A 101 5.06 -5.20 -6.88
C ALA A 101 5.65 -4.58 -8.15
N ILE A 102 5.51 -5.27 -9.29
CA ILE A 102 5.88 -4.75 -10.61
C ILE A 102 5.11 -3.45 -10.90
N LEU A 103 3.79 -3.48 -10.77
CA LEU A 103 2.94 -2.30 -10.99
C LEU A 103 3.26 -1.16 -10.03
N ALA A 104 3.59 -1.46 -8.77
CA ALA A 104 4.03 -0.45 -7.80
C ALA A 104 5.38 0.17 -8.19
N ALA A 105 6.33 -0.63 -8.69
CA ALA A 105 7.61 -0.13 -9.19
C ALA A 105 7.43 0.72 -10.46
N GLU A 106 6.56 0.29 -11.38
CA GLU A 106 6.21 1.02 -12.60
C GLU A 106 5.46 2.33 -12.32
N ASN A 107 4.54 2.31 -11.34
CA ASN A 107 3.77 3.49 -10.93
C ASN A 107 4.51 4.39 -9.94
N GLY A 108 5.52 3.88 -9.23
CA GLY A 108 6.29 4.62 -8.23
C GLY A 108 6.97 5.87 -8.81
N GLY A 109 7.32 5.86 -10.11
CA GLY A 109 7.83 7.04 -10.81
C GLY A 109 6.77 8.06 -11.25
N ARG A 110 5.47 7.73 -11.17
CA ARG A 110 4.34 8.61 -11.54
C ARG A 110 3.54 9.09 -10.31
N ALA A 111 3.99 8.76 -9.11
CA ALA A 111 3.28 8.99 -7.87
C ALA A 111 3.71 10.26 -7.12
N GLU A 112 4.28 11.26 -7.80
CA GLU A 112 4.19 12.63 -7.28
C GLU A 112 2.73 13.07 -7.42
N LYS A 113 1.94 12.73 -6.40
CA LYS A 113 0.60 13.27 -6.22
C LYS A 113 0.79 14.78 -6.04
N SER A 114 0.23 15.58 -6.95
CA SER A 114 0.17 17.02 -6.76
C SER A 114 -0.46 17.31 -5.40
N ASP A 115 0.22 18.06 -4.54
CA ASP A 115 -0.31 18.41 -3.23
C ASP A 115 -1.70 19.06 -3.38
N SER A 116 -2.64 18.59 -2.56
CA SER A 116 -4.03 19.01 -2.64
C SER A 116 -4.17 20.52 -2.39
N LEU A 117 -5.22 21.12 -2.96
CA LEU A 117 -5.58 22.52 -2.69
C LEU A 117 -5.68 22.82 -1.19
N THR A 118 -6.09 21.84 -0.38
CA THR A 118 -6.19 21.94 1.07
C THR A 118 -4.82 22.13 1.74
N THR A 119 -3.78 21.42 1.28
CA THR A 119 -2.40 21.59 1.77
C THR A 119 -1.91 23.01 1.48
N ARG A 120 -2.26 23.54 0.30
CA ARG A 120 -1.90 24.90 -0.13
C ARG A 120 -2.59 25.98 0.71
N LEU A 121 -3.86 25.76 1.07
CA LEU A 121 -4.61 26.66 1.94
C LEU A 121 -4.12 26.64 3.39
N LEU A 122 -3.64 25.49 3.89
CA LEU A 122 -3.24 25.35 5.28
C LEU A 122 -1.92 26.07 5.62
N PHE A 123 -1.07 26.28 4.61
CA PHE A 123 0.28 26.86 4.77
C PHE A 123 0.48 28.20 4.05
N TRP A 124 -0.61 28.86 3.60
CA TRP A 124 -0.53 30.22 3.06
C TRP A 124 -0.16 31.21 4.18
N ASP A 125 0.71 32.19 3.91
CA ASP A 125 1.04 33.27 4.85
C ASP A 125 0.97 34.62 4.14
N PHE A 126 0.50 35.65 4.84
CA PHE A 126 0.31 37.00 4.29
C PHE A 126 1.20 37.98 5.05
N ASN A 127 2.18 38.55 4.35
CA ASN A 127 3.07 39.58 4.88
C ASN A 127 2.64 40.95 4.31
N GLY A 128 1.61 41.55 4.89
CA GLY A 128 1.01 42.80 4.41
C GLY A 128 -0.04 42.57 3.32
N ASP A 129 -0.03 43.39 2.25
CA ASP A 129 -0.90 43.28 1.07
C ASP A 129 -0.32 42.34 -0.02
N GLU A 130 0.84 41.74 0.23
CA GLU A 130 1.54 40.85 -0.68
C GLU A 130 1.51 39.41 -0.13
N ILE A 131 1.21 38.45 -1.01
CA ILE A 131 1.14 37.03 -0.67
C ILE A 131 2.57 36.47 -0.77
N ASP A 132 3.13 36.04 0.36
CA ASP A 132 4.46 35.45 0.41
C ASP A 132 4.39 33.94 0.13
N ASP A 133 4.36 33.60 -1.16
CA ASP A 133 4.34 32.22 -1.65
C ASP A 133 5.74 31.58 -1.73
N SER A 134 6.79 32.22 -1.16
CA SER A 134 8.19 31.75 -1.29
C SER A 134 8.46 30.38 -0.65
N ARG A 135 7.64 29.98 0.33
CA ARG A 135 7.69 28.63 0.94
C ARG A 135 6.63 27.69 0.40
N ALA A 136 5.81 28.12 -0.55
CA ALA A 136 4.84 27.24 -1.18
C ALA A 136 5.60 26.17 -1.99
N PRO A 137 5.36 24.87 -1.76
CA PRO A 137 6.08 23.80 -2.44
C PRO A 137 5.95 23.82 -3.97
N LEU A 138 4.97 24.55 -4.49
CA LEU A 138 4.76 24.77 -5.91
C LEU A 138 4.69 26.28 -6.19
N VAL A 139 5.84 26.89 -6.42
CA VAL A 139 5.93 28.13 -7.17
C VAL A 139 5.84 27.75 -8.65
N VAL A 140 4.86 28.30 -9.36
CA VAL A 140 4.80 28.10 -10.82
C VAL A 140 5.71 29.14 -11.43
N ASP A 141 6.94 28.76 -11.76
CA ASP A 141 7.98 29.65 -12.29
C ASP A 141 7.49 30.51 -13.46
N ASN A 142 6.73 29.91 -14.38
CA ASN A 142 6.03 30.60 -15.46
C ASN A 142 4.55 30.18 -15.50
N ARG A 143 3.69 31.04 -14.95
CA ARG A 143 2.24 30.81 -14.88
C ARG A 143 1.59 30.64 -16.25
N GLU A 144 2.08 31.34 -17.27
CA GLU A 144 1.49 31.31 -18.61
C GLU A 144 1.72 29.96 -19.29
N GLU A 145 2.96 29.46 -19.26
CA GLU A 145 3.31 28.15 -19.80
C GLU A 145 2.53 27.02 -19.12
N TRP A 146 2.36 27.09 -17.80
CA TRP A 146 1.58 26.11 -17.06
C TRP A 146 0.10 26.11 -17.48
N LEU A 147 -0.50 27.29 -17.68
CA LEU A 147 -1.88 27.42 -18.15
C LEU A 147 -2.05 26.92 -19.58
N GLU A 148 -1.04 27.07 -20.44
CA GLU A 148 -1.02 26.53 -21.79
C GLU A 148 -0.95 25.00 -21.80
N GLY A 149 -0.02 24.41 -21.05
CA GLY A 149 0.07 22.95 -20.91
C GLY A 149 -1.24 22.35 -20.39
N ARG A 150 -1.87 23.01 -19.41
CA ARG A 150 -3.16 22.59 -18.86
C ARG A 150 -4.32 22.75 -19.84
N ARG A 151 -4.32 23.81 -20.67
CA ARG A 151 -5.31 23.95 -21.76
C ARG A 151 -5.13 22.87 -22.82
N ASN A 152 -3.90 22.48 -23.12
CA ASN A 152 -3.61 21.43 -24.09
C ASN A 152 -4.09 20.07 -23.59
N SER A 153 -3.87 19.74 -22.31
CA SER A 153 -4.38 18.50 -21.72
C SER A 153 -5.91 18.45 -21.64
N ILE A 154 -6.56 19.58 -21.32
CA ILE A 154 -8.02 19.68 -21.37
C ILE A 154 -8.51 19.45 -22.81
N ARG A 155 -7.89 20.11 -23.79
CA ARG A 155 -8.25 19.98 -25.21
C ARG A 155 -8.07 18.56 -25.74
N SER A 156 -7.02 17.85 -25.34
CA SER A 156 -6.79 16.47 -25.77
C SER A 156 -7.86 15.50 -25.26
N VAL A 157 -8.43 15.77 -24.09
CA VAL A 157 -9.49 14.93 -23.50
C VAL A 157 -10.86 15.30 -24.05
N VAL A 158 -11.12 16.61 -24.21
CA VAL A 158 -12.44 17.13 -24.58
C VAL A 158 -12.67 17.17 -26.09
N GLY A 159 -11.61 17.18 -26.91
CA GLY A 159 -11.66 17.41 -28.35
C GLY A 159 -11.73 18.89 -28.71
N GLU A 160 -11.30 19.27 -29.92
CA GLU A 160 -11.35 20.66 -30.37
C GLU A 160 -12.80 21.14 -30.57
N GLY A 161 -13.20 22.15 -29.80
CA GLY A 161 -14.48 22.86 -29.98
C GLY A 161 -15.64 22.38 -29.08
N ASN A 162 -15.46 21.34 -28.27
CA ASN A 162 -16.52 20.90 -27.36
C ASN A 162 -16.56 21.77 -26.09
N ALA A 163 -17.71 22.38 -25.80
CA ALA A 163 -17.92 23.15 -24.58
C ALA A 163 -18.23 22.20 -23.41
N VAL A 164 -17.42 22.25 -22.35
CA VAL A 164 -17.69 21.51 -21.11
C VAL A 164 -18.66 22.32 -20.25
N THR A 165 -19.94 21.96 -20.30
CA THR A 165 -20.94 22.52 -19.39
C THR A 165 -20.97 21.70 -18.11
N ILE A 166 -20.43 22.25 -17.02
CA ILE A 166 -20.54 21.64 -15.69
C ILE A 166 -21.91 22.05 -15.13
N ALA A 167 -22.86 21.13 -15.12
CA ALA A 167 -24.14 21.30 -14.45
C ALA A 167 -24.12 20.55 -13.11
N THR A 168 -24.47 21.24 -12.04
CA THR A 168 -24.76 20.60 -10.75
C THR A 168 -26.11 19.91 -10.89
N ASP A 169 -26.16 18.58 -10.80
CA ASP A 169 -27.41 17.84 -10.73
C ASP A 169 -27.89 17.92 -9.27
N ASP A 170 -28.96 18.68 -9.02
CA ASP A 170 -29.53 18.90 -7.67
C ASP A 170 -30.12 17.62 -7.03
N ARG A 171 -30.02 16.49 -7.73
CA ARG A 171 -30.37 15.18 -7.20
C ARG A 171 -29.22 14.71 -6.32
N GLY A 172 -29.44 14.78 -5.00
CA GLY A 172 -28.49 14.51 -3.91
C GLY A 172 -27.90 13.09 -3.81
N ILE A 173 -27.44 12.54 -4.93
CA ILE A 173 -26.74 11.27 -5.03
C ILE A 173 -25.28 11.61 -5.32
N LEU A 174 -24.41 11.43 -4.33
CA LEU A 174 -22.95 11.52 -4.51
C LEU A 174 -22.52 10.55 -5.60
N ARG A 175 -22.06 11.09 -6.74
CA ARG A 175 -21.52 10.27 -7.83
C ARG A 175 -20.08 9.91 -7.52
N LEU A 176 -19.89 8.82 -6.79
CA LEU A 176 -18.61 8.15 -6.69
C LEU A 176 -18.40 7.27 -7.93
N PRO A 177 -17.23 7.33 -8.60
CA PRO A 177 -16.94 6.44 -9.71
C PRO A 177 -17.01 4.99 -9.25
N GLY A 178 -17.86 4.18 -9.90
CA GLY A 178 -18.04 2.76 -9.59
C GLY A 178 -19.31 2.41 -8.80
N VAL A 179 -20.12 3.39 -8.40
CA VAL A 179 -21.42 3.13 -7.75
C VAL A 179 -22.53 3.44 -8.75
N LYS A 180 -23.21 2.39 -9.23
CA LYS A 180 -24.48 2.50 -9.99
C LYS A 180 -25.65 2.43 -9.03
#